data_AF-A0A559LYX8-F1
#
_entry.id   AF-A0A559LYX8-F1
#
_cell.length_a   1.000
_cell.length_b   1.000
_cell.length_c   1.000
_cell.angle_alpha   90.00
_cell.angle_beta   90.00
_cell.angle_gamma   90.00
#
_symmetry.space_group_name_H-M   'P 1'
#
loop_
_entity.id
_entity.type
_entity.pdbx_description
1 polymer ?
#
loop_
_entity_poly.entity_id
_entity_poly.type
_entity_poly.pdbx_seq_one_letter_code
_entity_poly.pdbx_strand_id
1 'polypeptide(L)'
;MSYYDIDAILTDAQVNKHSYPSFPSIHHPSNQKPQKVPCTFELDVPSLGYLDNNPSHALKRGTRVDLPLWLAELLAVSSPSSNKSLVTLDLPPSLSPRVMNALKADAKSVD
;
A
#
# COMPACT_ATOMS: atom_id res chain seq x y z
N MET A 1 -26.40 -17.47 21.12
CA MET A 1 -24.95 -17.21 21.11
C MET A 1 -24.20 -18.52 20.88
N SER A 2 -23.72 -18.77 19.67
CA SER A 2 -22.47 -19.52 19.45
C SER A 2 -21.86 -19.01 18.14
N TYR A 3 -21.09 -17.92 18.25
CA TYR A 3 -20.44 -17.25 17.12
C TYR A 3 -19.16 -17.98 16.64
N TYR A 4 -18.90 -19.19 17.17
CA TYR A 4 -17.79 -20.06 16.77
C TYR A 4 -18.21 -21.53 16.89
N ASP A 5 -19.23 -21.92 16.12
CA ASP A 5 -19.49 -23.35 15.92
C ASP A 5 -18.46 -23.90 14.91
N ILE A 6 -17.39 -24.49 15.45
CA ILE A 6 -16.24 -24.98 14.67
C ILE A 6 -16.70 -26.01 13.62
N ASP A 7 -17.77 -26.76 13.92
CA ASP A 7 -18.30 -27.79 13.03
C ASP A 7 -19.00 -27.18 11.81
N ALA A 8 -19.64 -26.01 11.94
CA ALA A 8 -20.19 -25.27 10.80
C ALA A 8 -19.09 -24.74 9.87
N ILE A 9 -17.98 -24.24 10.43
CA ILE A 9 -16.84 -23.73 9.66
C ILE A 9 -16.12 -24.86 8.92
N LEU A 10 -15.91 -26.00 9.60
CA LEU A 10 -15.28 -27.17 8.99
C LEU A 10 -16.17 -27.81 7.92
N THR A 11 -17.49 -27.79 8.12
CA THR A 11 -18.45 -28.29 7.12
C THR A 11 -18.45 -27.42 5.86
N ASP A 12 -18.39 -26.10 5.98
CA ASP A 12 -18.23 -25.20 4.83
C ASP A 12 -16.88 -25.40 4.12
N ALA A 13 -15.79 -25.57 4.88
CA ALA A 13 -14.45 -25.78 4.29
C ALA A 13 -14.30 -27.13 3.57
N GLN A 14 -15.02 -28.18 3.99
CA GLN A 14 -14.97 -29.49 3.32
C GLN A 14 -15.96 -29.60 2.16
N VAL A 15 -17.15 -28.99 2.26
CA VAL A 15 -18.13 -28.95 1.17
C VAL A 15 -17.72 -27.97 0.07
N ASN A 16 -17.01 -26.89 0.42
CA ASN A 16 -16.69 -25.80 -0.50
C ASN A 16 -15.20 -25.74 -0.89
N LYS A 17 -14.61 -26.86 -1.29
CA LYS A 17 -13.30 -26.87 -1.96
C LYS A 17 -13.36 -26.34 -3.41
N HIS A 18 -14.55 -25.99 -3.92
CA HIS A 18 -14.76 -25.65 -5.32
C HIS A 18 -15.51 -24.34 -5.60
N SER A 19 -15.87 -23.54 -4.60
CA SER A 19 -16.59 -22.30 -4.84
C SER A 19 -16.25 -21.23 -3.80
N TYR A 20 -15.03 -20.69 -3.92
CA TYR A 20 -14.81 -19.31 -3.48
C TYR A 20 -15.93 -18.44 -4.08
N PRO A 21 -16.58 -17.56 -3.30
CA PRO A 21 -17.49 -16.60 -3.89
C PRO A 21 -16.69 -15.84 -4.95
N SER A 22 -17.08 -16.02 -6.21
CA SER A 22 -16.56 -15.24 -7.31
C SER A 22 -16.87 -13.79 -6.99
N PHE A 23 -15.89 -13.08 -6.42
CA PHE A 23 -15.91 -11.63 -6.41
C PHE A 23 -16.26 -11.22 -7.84
N PRO A 24 -17.23 -10.29 -8.05
CA PRO A 24 -17.51 -9.79 -9.39
C PRO A 24 -16.16 -9.45 -10.00
N SER A 25 -15.90 -9.98 -11.20
CA SER A 25 -14.62 -9.85 -11.88
C SER A 25 -14.37 -8.36 -12.12
N ILE A 26 -13.81 -7.70 -11.12
CA ILE A 26 -13.12 -6.43 -11.27
C ILE A 26 -12.01 -6.83 -12.20
N HIS A 27 -12.23 -6.50 -13.48
CA HIS A 27 -11.31 -6.62 -14.59
C HIS A 27 -9.89 -6.55 -14.05
N HIS A 28 -9.28 -7.69 -13.77
CA HIS A 28 -8.00 -7.77 -13.07
C HIS A 28 -6.98 -7.23 -14.07
N PRO A 29 -6.39 -6.05 -13.86
CA PRO A 29 -5.25 -5.66 -14.68
C PRO A 29 -4.09 -6.56 -14.23
N SER A 30 -3.97 -7.73 -14.84
CA SER A 30 -2.96 -8.76 -14.56
C SER A 30 -1.52 -8.32 -14.88
N ASN A 31 -1.30 -7.02 -15.07
CA ASN A 31 0.01 -6.42 -15.34
C ASN A 31 0.22 -5.07 -14.65
N GLN A 32 -0.61 -4.68 -13.66
CA GLN A 32 -0.26 -3.53 -12.83
C GLN A 32 0.88 -3.92 -11.90
N LYS A 33 2.12 -3.63 -12.33
CA LYS A 33 3.24 -3.47 -11.40
C LYS A 33 2.75 -2.56 -10.27
N PRO A 34 2.87 -2.96 -8.99
CA PRO A 34 2.53 -2.07 -7.89
C PRO A 34 3.32 -0.78 -8.08
N GLN A 35 2.61 0.34 -8.24
CA GLN A 35 3.24 1.63 -8.43
C GLN A 35 4.05 1.92 -7.16
N LYS A 36 5.36 2.01 -7.34
CA LYS A 36 6.27 2.40 -6.26
C LYS A 36 6.28 3.91 -6.15
N VAL A 37 6.13 4.41 -4.94
CA VAL A 37 6.21 5.83 -4.62
C VAL A 37 7.40 6.03 -3.67
N PRO A 38 8.31 6.98 -3.97
CA PRO A 38 9.40 7.26 -3.07
C PRO A 38 8.84 7.84 -1.76
N CYS A 39 9.26 7.26 -0.65
CA CYS A 39 8.81 7.63 0.69
C CYS A 39 10.01 7.92 1.57
N THR A 40 9.95 8.98 2.36
CA THR A 40 10.99 9.33 3.35
C THR A 40 10.47 9.03 4.75
N PHE A 41 11.17 8.19 5.51
CA PHE A 41 10.83 7.90 6.90
C PHE A 41 11.19 9.08 7.81
N GLU A 42 10.26 9.56 8.62
CA GLU A 42 10.47 10.73 9.49
C GLU A 42 10.95 10.36 10.90
N LEU A 43 10.97 9.07 11.22
CA LEU A 43 11.29 8.53 12.54
C LEU A 43 12.18 7.28 12.39
N ASP A 44 12.95 6.98 13.43
CA ASP A 44 13.66 5.70 13.53
C ASP A 44 12.62 4.59 13.82
N VAL A 45 12.53 3.59 12.95
CA VAL A 45 11.58 2.48 13.08
C VAL A 45 12.31 1.14 13.17
N PRO A 46 12.31 0.48 14.35
CA PRO A 46 12.91 -0.83 14.49
C PRO A 46 12.14 -1.89 13.68
N SER A 47 12.84 -2.94 13.27
CA SER A 47 12.27 -4.13 12.60
C SER A 47 11.67 -3.92 11.21
N LEU A 48 11.77 -2.71 10.61
CA LEU A 48 11.32 -2.45 9.24
C LEU A 48 12.44 -2.46 8.19
N GLY A 49 13.66 -2.87 8.52
CA GLY A 49 14.80 -2.84 7.59
C GLY A 49 14.62 -3.65 6.31
N TYR A 50 13.70 -4.62 6.29
CA TYR A 50 13.35 -5.38 5.07
C TYR A 50 12.78 -4.48 3.96
N LEU A 51 12.22 -3.32 4.29
CA LEU A 51 11.72 -2.35 3.31
C LEU A 51 12.87 -1.71 2.52
N ASP A 52 14.04 -1.54 3.13
CA ASP A 52 15.26 -0.99 2.51
C ASP A 52 16.25 -2.11 2.09
N ASN A 53 15.75 -3.34 1.91
CA ASN A 53 16.55 -4.50 1.55
C ASN A 53 17.65 -4.87 2.57
N ASN A 54 17.53 -4.41 3.82
CA ASN A 54 18.44 -4.71 4.92
C ASN A 54 17.67 -5.16 6.18
N PRO A 55 17.24 -6.44 6.25
CA PRO A 55 16.34 -6.93 7.30
C PRO A 55 16.94 -6.92 8.71
N SER A 56 18.26 -6.76 8.85
CA SER A 56 18.95 -6.82 10.14
C SER A 56 19.00 -5.49 10.89
N HIS A 57 18.59 -4.39 10.25
CA HIS A 57 18.75 -3.04 10.80
C HIS A 57 17.42 -2.31 10.99
N ALA A 58 17.41 -1.32 11.89
CA ALA A 58 16.30 -0.40 12.05
C ALA A 58 16.28 0.61 10.90
N LEU A 59 15.11 0.97 10.39
CA LEU A 59 15.00 2.06 9.43
C LEU A 59 15.30 3.37 10.16
N LYS A 60 16.24 4.17 9.64
CA LYS A 60 16.60 5.45 10.24
C LYS A 60 15.75 6.58 9.70
N ARG A 61 15.56 7.62 10.50
CA ARG A 61 14.99 8.88 10.03
C ARG A 61 15.77 9.40 8.83
N GLY A 62 15.05 9.87 7.82
CA GLY A 62 15.59 10.37 6.55
C GLY A 62 15.86 9.29 5.50
N THR A 63 15.66 8.01 5.83
CA THR A 63 15.85 6.93 4.84
C THR A 63 14.76 7.03 3.77
N ARG A 64 15.18 6.98 2.50
CA ARG A 64 14.27 6.92 1.36
C ARG A 64 14.09 5.49 0.89
N VAL A 65 12.83 5.08 0.78
CA VAL A 65 12.45 3.74 0.33
C VAL A 65 11.32 3.85 -0.70
N ASP A 66 11.41 3.07 -1.76
CA ASP A 66 10.36 2.95 -2.76
C ASP A 66 9.29 1.95 -2.30
N LEU A 67 8.16 2.45 -1.80
CA LEU A 67 7.08 1.65 -1.24
C LEU A 67 5.91 1.53 -2.23
N PRO A 68 5.19 0.39 -2.25
CA PRO A 68 3.89 0.32 -2.90
C PRO A 68 2.93 1.38 -2.34
N LEU A 69 2.14 2.02 -3.20
CA LEU A 69 1.21 3.10 -2.80
C LEU A 69 0.30 2.71 -1.62
N TRP A 70 -0.27 1.50 -1.63
CA TRP A 70 -1.15 1.03 -0.56
C TRP A 70 -0.47 0.99 0.82
N LEU A 71 0.83 0.70 0.86
CA LEU A 71 1.60 0.67 2.11
C LEU A 71 2.01 2.09 2.52
N ALA A 72 2.45 2.89 1.55
CA ALA A 72 2.82 4.29 1.77
C ALA A 72 1.67 5.09 2.38
N GLU A 73 0.44 4.92 1.88
CA GLU A 73 -0.75 5.58 2.39
C GLU A 73 -1.04 5.23 3.85
N LEU A 74 -1.00 3.93 4.19
CA LEU A 74 -1.21 3.46 5.57
C LEU A 74 -0.18 4.05 6.53
N LEU A 75 1.10 4.10 6.12
CA LEU A 75 2.17 4.65 6.96
C LEU A 75 2.11 6.18 7.07
N ALA A 76 1.66 6.88 6.03
CA ALA A 76 1.54 8.33 6.04
C ALA A 76 0.39 8.81 6.94
N VAL A 77 -0.72 8.08 6.96
CA VAL A 77 -1.86 8.35 7.86
C VAL A 77 -1.56 7.93 9.30
N SER A 78 -0.71 6.92 9.48
CA SER A 78 -0.29 6.45 10.80
C SER A 78 0.57 7.51 11.51
N SER A 79 0.06 8.03 12.63
CA SER A 79 0.77 8.96 13.51
C SER A 79 1.10 8.27 14.83
N PRO A 80 2.29 7.64 14.96
CA PRO A 80 2.68 6.92 16.17
C PRO A 80 2.97 7.84 17.37
N SER A 81 3.20 9.14 17.14
CA SER A 81 3.47 10.11 18.19
C SER A 81 2.90 11.48 17.86
N SER A 82 1.86 11.84 18.62
CA SER A 82 1.14 13.11 18.75
C SER A 82 0.79 13.91 17.49
N ASN A 83 1.71 14.19 16.55
CA ASN A 83 1.47 14.99 15.35
C ASN A 83 2.48 14.74 14.20
N LYS A 84 3.18 13.60 14.18
CA LYS A 84 4.18 13.30 13.13
C LYS A 84 3.78 12.04 12.37
N SER A 85 3.61 12.17 11.06
CA SER A 85 3.48 11.03 10.16
C SER A 85 4.75 10.18 10.22
N LEU A 86 4.59 8.87 10.04
CA LEU A 86 5.74 7.94 10.05
C LEU A 86 6.56 8.06 8.76
N VAL A 87 5.90 8.41 7.66
CA VAL A 87 6.49 8.61 6.33
C VAL A 87 5.93 9.88 5.68
N THR A 88 6.75 10.51 4.85
CA THR A 88 6.36 11.56 3.89
C THR A 88 6.42 10.99 2.47
N LEU A 89 5.36 11.14 1.68
CA LEU A 89 5.34 10.72 0.27
C LEU A 89 5.98 11.82 -0.59
N ASP A 90 6.95 11.45 -1.41
CA ASP A 90 7.46 12.30 -2.47
C ASP A 90 6.58 12.12 -3.71
N LEU A 91 6.19 13.23 -4.37
CA LEU A 91 5.35 13.15 -5.56
C LEU A 91 6.08 12.36 -6.68
N PRO A 92 5.45 11.31 -7.25
CA PRO A 92 6.06 10.60 -8.36
C PRO A 92 6.14 11.50 -9.60
N PRO A 93 7.08 11.26 -10.53
CA PRO A 93 7.23 12.06 -11.75
C PRO A 93 5.96 12.18 -12.59
N SER A 94 5.13 11.13 -12.58
CA SER A 94 3.81 11.10 -13.22
C SER A 94 2.81 12.10 -12.65
N LEU A 95 3.02 12.60 -11.42
CA LEU A 95 2.22 13.64 -10.80
C LEU A 95 2.98 14.98 -10.68
N SER A 96 4.09 15.12 -11.40
CA SER A 96 4.88 16.36 -11.36
C SER A 96 4.04 17.61 -11.69
N PRO A 97 4.43 18.80 -11.21
CA PRO A 97 3.69 20.03 -11.47
C PRO A 97 3.40 20.28 -12.96
N ARG A 98 4.32 19.87 -13.85
CA ARG A 98 4.14 19.94 -15.30
C ARG A 98 2.96 19.11 -15.77
N VAL A 99 2.88 17.84 -15.38
CA VAL A 99 1.78 16.93 -15.75
C VAL A 99 0.47 17.43 -15.15
N MET A 100 0.49 17.85 -13.89
CA MET A 100 -0.67 18.43 -13.22
C MET A 100 -1.18 19.70 -13.92
N ASN A 101 -0.29 20.57 -14.39
CA ASN A 101 -0.67 21.77 -15.12
C ASN A 101 -1.21 21.44 -16.53
N ALA A 102 -0.64 20.45 -17.21
CA ALA A 102 -1.16 19.98 -18.49
C ALA A 102 -2.57 19.37 -18.35
N LEU A 103 -2.78 18.53 -17.33
CA LEU A 103 -4.09 17.95 -16.99
C LEU A 103 -5.12 19.03 -16.64
N LYS A 104 -4.71 20.08 -15.94
CA LYS A 104 -5.57 21.24 -15.62
C LYS A 104 -5.92 22.09 -16.85
N ALA A 105 -5.02 22.18 -17.83
CA ALA A 105 -5.23 22.95 -19.06
C ALA A 105 -6.18 22.21 -20.01
N ASP A 106 -5.92 20.94 -20.29
CA ASP A 106 -6.82 20.06 -21.04
C ASP A 106 -6.50 18.57 -20.77
N ALA A 107 -7.33 17.94 -19.93
CA ALA A 107 -7.18 16.54 -19.54
C ALA A 107 -7.31 15.53 -20.69
N LYS A 108 -7.92 15.89 -21.84
CA LYS A 108 -8.04 14.97 -22.99
C LYS A 108 -6.82 14.99 -23.91
N SER A 109 -5.95 15.99 -23.76
CA SER A 109 -4.77 16.18 -24.61
C SER A 109 -3.51 15.47 -24.09
N VAL A 110 -3.55 15.01 -22.83
CA VAL A 110 -2.43 14.35 -22.15
C VAL A 110 -2.55 12.84 -22.39
N ASP A 111 -1.57 12.27 -23.09
CA ASP A 111 -1.40 10.81 -23.33
C ASP A 111 -0.48 10.17 -22.28
#